data_AF-A0AAV5KRR6-F1
#
_entry.id   AF-A0AAV5KRR6-F1
#
_cell.length_a   1.000
_cell.length_b   1.000
_cell.length_c   1.000
_cell.angle_alpha   90.00
_cell.angle_beta   90.00
_cell.angle_gamma   90.00
#
_symmetry.space_group_name_H-M   'P 1'
#
loop_
_entity.id
_entity.type
_entity.pdbx_description
1 polymer ?
#
loop_
_entity_poly.entity_id
_entity_poly.type
_entity_poly.pdbx_seq_one_letter_code
_entity_poly.pdbx_strand_id
1 'polypeptide(L)'
;MHNFFKENFRFLVTDTVDGPDSSSKCIRVRLNSGSNNNGRNSKKRKERGSKPYDSRGFGNWPEHLGKFLRFHLYKENKDTQEALGLIGKMLGIQPRSFGFAGTKDKRSVSTQRVTVFKQHASRLAALNERLIGIKVGDFCYANEGLLLGQLLGNRFTITLRGVVSDSEDTIRGSADSLGKHGFINYFGLQRFGSGSVPTHLIGAILLRGEWKAAINMILDPREGDIL
;
A
#
# COMPACT_ATOMS: atom_id res chain seq x y z
N MET A 1 -8.26 -0.24 37.27
CA MET A 1 -7.10 -0.53 36.40
C MET A 1 -6.85 -2.03 36.23
N HIS A 2 -6.61 -2.83 37.27
CA HIS A 2 -6.39 -4.29 37.12
C HIS A 2 -7.53 -5.01 36.36
N ASN A 3 -8.79 -4.70 36.67
CA ASN A 3 -9.94 -5.28 35.96
C ASN A 3 -9.96 -4.92 34.47
N PHE A 4 -9.61 -3.68 34.12
CA PHE A 4 -9.49 -3.24 32.73
C PHE A 4 -8.48 -4.10 31.95
N PHE A 5 -7.30 -4.36 32.53
CA PHE A 5 -6.32 -5.25 31.90
C PHE A 5 -6.80 -6.70 31.83
N LYS A 6 -7.47 -7.20 32.87
CA LYS A 6 -8.01 -8.57 32.89
C LYS A 6 -9.09 -8.80 31.82
N GLU A 7 -9.95 -7.81 31.60
CA GLU A 7 -11.04 -7.88 30.62
C GLU A 7 -10.53 -7.74 29.18
N ASN A 8 -9.59 -6.82 28.94
CA ASN A 8 -9.13 -6.48 27.59
C ASN A 8 -7.88 -7.24 27.13
N PHE A 9 -7.04 -7.69 28.07
CA PHE A 9 -5.73 -8.28 27.79
C PHE A 9 -5.47 -9.54 28.62
N ARG A 10 -6.22 -10.62 28.33
CA ARG A 10 -6.16 -11.91 29.06
C ARG A 10 -4.78 -12.59 29.12
N PHE A 11 -3.84 -12.17 28.27
CA PHE A 11 -2.46 -12.66 28.23
C PHE A 11 -1.49 -11.80 29.06
N LEU A 12 -1.98 -10.74 29.72
CA LEU A 12 -1.21 -9.89 30.62
C LEU A 12 -1.64 -10.13 32.07
N VAL A 13 -0.66 -10.15 32.97
CA VAL A 13 -0.84 -10.16 34.43
C VAL A 13 -0.44 -8.79 34.94
N THR A 14 -1.15 -8.30 35.96
CA THR A 14 -0.89 -6.99 36.53
C THR A 14 -0.71 -7.07 38.04
N ASP A 15 0.26 -6.33 38.56
CA ASP A 15 0.56 -6.21 40.00
C ASP A 15 0.81 -4.74 40.38
N THR A 16 0.45 -4.36 41.60
CA THR A 16 0.69 -3.01 42.13
C THR A 16 2.07 -2.95 42.77
N VAL A 17 2.84 -1.93 42.41
CA VAL A 17 4.23 -1.76 42.87
C VAL A 17 4.44 -0.32 43.26
N ASP A 18 5.33 -0.07 44.21
CA ASP A 18 5.67 1.30 44.60
C ASP A 18 6.41 1.98 43.44
N GLY A 19 6.06 3.24 43.20
CA GLY A 19 6.65 4.06 42.14
C GLY A 19 7.99 4.68 42.56
N PRO A 20 8.56 5.55 41.73
CA PRO A 20 9.86 6.18 41.98
C PRO A 20 9.87 7.01 43.27
N ASP A 21 8.72 7.60 43.61
CA ASP A 21 8.52 8.36 44.83
C ASP A 21 7.73 7.52 45.84
N SER A 22 8.10 7.61 47.12
CA SER A 22 7.52 6.84 48.24
C SER A 22 6.03 7.08 48.50
N SER A 23 5.40 8.02 47.78
CA SER A 23 3.96 8.32 47.81
C SER A 23 3.19 7.82 46.57
N SER A 24 3.89 7.30 45.56
CA SER A 24 3.30 6.91 44.28
C SER A 24 3.15 5.39 44.16
N LYS A 25 2.03 4.93 43.59
CA LYS A 25 1.83 3.51 43.24
C LYS A 25 1.66 3.37 41.74
N CYS A 26 2.36 2.41 41.15
CA CYS A 26 2.30 2.08 39.74
C CYS A 26 1.72 0.68 39.54
N ILE A 27 1.18 0.43 38.35
CA ILE A 27 0.72 -0.91 37.96
C ILE A 27 1.74 -1.48 36.99
N ARG A 28 2.42 -2.52 37.43
CA ARG A 28 3.34 -3.30 36.60
C ARG A 28 2.52 -4.28 35.77
N VAL A 29 2.79 -4.33 34.47
CA VAL A 29 2.10 -5.21 33.51
C VAL A 29 3.13 -6.18 32.94
N ARG A 30 2.87 -7.49 33.05
CA ARG A 30 3.76 -8.57 32.62
C ARG A 30 3.04 -9.54 31.68
N LEU A 31 3.75 -10.15 30.75
CA LEU A 31 3.20 -11.23 29.93
C LEU A 31 2.98 -12.48 30.78
N ASN A 32 1.81 -13.10 30.67
CA ASN A 32 1.52 -14.38 31.29
C ASN A 32 2.28 -15.48 30.52
N SER A 33 3.44 -15.91 31.02
CA SER A 33 4.25 -16.98 30.42
C SER A 33 3.64 -18.36 30.68
N GLY A 34 2.47 -18.61 30.08
CA GLY A 34 1.91 -19.96 29.97
C GLY A 34 2.72 -20.79 28.98
N SER A 35 2.97 -22.06 29.34
CA SER A 35 3.81 -23.03 28.63
C SER A 35 3.73 -22.98 27.09
N ASN A 36 4.92 -23.06 26.50
CA ASN A 36 5.23 -22.87 25.08
C ASN A 36 4.62 -23.99 24.22
N ASN A 37 3.38 -23.82 23.75
CA ASN A 37 2.72 -24.77 22.84
C ASN A 37 3.19 -24.59 21.39
N ASN A 38 4.44 -24.95 21.11
CA ASN A 38 5.11 -24.79 19.81
C ASN A 38 4.67 -25.78 18.71
N GLY A 39 3.62 -26.59 18.92
CA GLY A 39 3.24 -27.69 18.02
C GLY A 39 2.10 -27.43 17.01
N ARG A 40 1.38 -26.30 17.06
CA ARG A 40 0.14 -26.10 16.26
C ARG A 40 0.25 -25.17 15.05
N ASN A 41 1.42 -24.59 14.77
CA ASN A 41 1.56 -23.55 13.74
C ASN A 41 1.65 -24.05 12.29
N SER A 42 1.95 -25.33 12.05
CA SER A 42 2.12 -25.89 10.70
C SER A 42 0.78 -26.09 9.98
N LYS A 43 -0.24 -26.68 10.64
CA LYS A 43 -1.58 -26.91 10.05
C LYS A 43 -2.31 -25.62 9.70
N LYS A 44 -2.23 -24.59 10.57
CA LYS A 44 -2.92 -23.30 10.37
C LYS A 44 -2.39 -22.50 9.18
N ARG A 45 -1.20 -22.82 8.63
CA ARG A 45 -0.57 -22.13 7.51
C ARG A 45 -1.12 -22.60 6.15
N LYS A 46 -1.53 -23.87 6.04
CA LYS A 46 -2.01 -24.51 4.80
C LYS A 46 -3.40 -24.01 4.36
N GLU A 47 -4.32 -23.75 5.29
CA GLU A 47 -5.67 -23.23 5.01
C GLU A 47 -5.74 -21.71 4.78
N ARG A 48 -4.63 -20.97 4.92
CA ARG A 48 -4.62 -19.50 4.78
C ARG A 48 -4.49 -19.03 3.34
N GLY A 49 -4.05 -19.89 2.43
CA GLY A 49 -3.93 -19.57 1.01
C GLY A 49 -5.28 -19.21 0.39
N SER A 50 -6.36 -19.84 0.84
CA SER A 50 -7.72 -19.73 0.28
C SER A 50 -8.55 -18.55 0.82
N LYS A 51 -8.13 -17.87 1.89
CA LYS A 51 -8.87 -16.71 2.42
C LYS A 51 -8.46 -15.42 1.68
N PRO A 52 -9.41 -14.56 1.30
CA PRO A 52 -9.11 -13.34 0.54
C PRO A 52 -8.26 -12.34 1.32
N TYR A 53 -8.38 -12.33 2.65
CA TYR A 53 -7.66 -11.39 3.54
C TYR A 53 -6.89 -12.11 4.65
N ASP A 54 -5.80 -11.48 5.09
CA ASP A 54 -4.98 -11.97 6.20
C ASP A 54 -5.68 -11.71 7.54
N SER A 55 -6.09 -12.78 8.23
CA SER A 55 -6.77 -12.70 9.52
C SER A 55 -5.81 -12.82 10.72
N ARG A 56 -4.49 -12.62 10.52
CA ARG A 56 -3.51 -12.69 11.62
C ARG A 56 -3.81 -11.65 12.70
N GLY A 57 -4.09 -12.11 13.92
CA GLY A 57 -4.14 -11.27 15.12
C GLY A 57 -5.51 -10.71 15.52
N PHE A 58 -6.58 -10.98 14.77
CA PHE A 58 -7.87 -10.30 15.00
C PHE A 58 -9.03 -11.29 15.23
N GLY A 59 -9.00 -11.95 16.39
CA GLY A 59 -10.11 -12.78 16.87
C GLY A 59 -11.33 -11.95 17.33
N ASN A 60 -11.09 -10.76 17.90
CA ASN A 60 -12.12 -9.82 18.36
C ASN A 60 -12.06 -8.52 17.57
N TRP A 61 -12.67 -8.49 16.37
CA TRP A 61 -12.90 -7.22 15.67
C TRP A 61 -14.25 -6.66 16.13
N PRO A 62 -14.35 -5.38 16.56
CA PRO A 62 -15.61 -4.83 17.02
C PRO A 62 -16.67 -4.83 15.91
N GLU A 63 -17.86 -5.35 16.19
CA GLU A 63 -18.94 -5.47 15.19
C GLU A 63 -19.46 -4.12 14.70
N HIS A 64 -19.38 -3.09 15.54
CA HIS A 64 -19.78 -1.72 15.18
C HIS A 64 -18.80 -1.04 14.21
N LEU A 65 -17.59 -1.58 14.02
CA LEU A 65 -16.61 -1.03 13.09
C LEU A 65 -16.68 -1.72 11.73
N GLY A 66 -16.66 -0.91 10.67
CA GLY A 66 -16.47 -1.40 9.32
C GLY A 66 -15.25 -2.33 9.21
N LYS A 67 -15.37 -3.37 8.38
CA LYS A 67 -14.34 -4.41 8.23
C LYS A 67 -13.03 -3.88 7.64
N PHE A 68 -13.06 -2.72 6.99
CA PHE A 68 -11.91 -2.09 6.36
C PHE A 68 -11.61 -0.75 7.00
N LEU A 69 -10.34 -0.45 7.13
CA LEU A 69 -9.86 0.90 7.42
C LEU A 69 -9.46 1.53 6.08
N ARG A 70 -10.18 2.57 5.69
CA ARG A 70 -9.81 3.45 4.57
C ARG A 70 -8.88 4.55 5.08
N PHE A 71 -7.87 4.88 4.29
CA PHE A 71 -6.92 5.95 4.57
C PHE A 71 -6.35 6.53 3.26
N HIS A 72 -5.78 7.71 3.35
CA HIS A 72 -4.96 8.29 2.30
C HIS A 72 -3.50 7.88 2.47
N LEU A 73 -2.93 7.28 1.42
CA LEU A 73 -1.51 7.01 1.28
C LEU A 73 -0.87 8.15 0.49
N TYR A 74 0.01 8.90 1.14
CA TYR A 74 0.99 9.77 0.50
C TYR A 74 2.27 8.98 0.24
N LYS A 75 2.85 9.11 -0.95
CA LYS A 75 4.15 8.55 -1.29
C LYS A 75 4.95 9.51 -2.17
N GLU A 76 6.27 9.52 -1.94
CA GLU A 76 7.25 10.26 -2.71
C GLU A 76 8.32 9.32 -3.26
N ASN A 77 8.52 9.37 -4.58
CA ASN A 77 9.50 8.57 -5.31
C ASN A 77 9.42 7.05 -5.04
N LYS A 78 8.21 6.50 -4.88
CA LYS A 78 7.97 5.09 -4.53
C LYS A 78 6.86 4.46 -5.36
N ASP A 79 6.98 3.16 -5.60
CA ASP A 79 5.91 2.37 -6.18
C ASP A 79 4.79 2.12 -5.14
N THR A 80 3.54 2.01 -5.59
CA THR A 80 2.40 1.73 -4.69
C THR A 80 2.55 0.37 -3.99
N GLN A 81 2.97 -0.68 -4.70
CA GLN A 81 3.19 -2.02 -4.13
C GLN A 81 4.34 -2.02 -3.14
N GLU A 82 5.42 -1.31 -3.45
CA GLU A 82 6.57 -1.16 -2.55
C GLU A 82 6.15 -0.49 -1.22
N ALA A 83 5.41 0.62 -1.30
CA ALA A 83 4.93 1.34 -0.13
C ALA A 83 3.99 0.47 0.74
N LEU A 84 3.02 -0.21 0.12
CA LEU A 84 2.10 -1.09 0.83
C LEU A 84 2.77 -2.35 1.37
N GLY A 85 3.79 -2.87 0.68
CA GLY A 85 4.63 -3.98 1.14
C GLY A 85 5.38 -3.61 2.42
N LEU A 86 5.98 -2.41 2.48
CA LEU A 86 6.65 -1.91 3.67
C LEU A 86 5.68 -1.74 4.84
N ILE A 87 4.54 -1.09 4.62
CA ILE A 87 3.49 -0.92 5.64
C ILE A 87 3.00 -2.30 6.12
N GLY A 88 2.74 -3.23 5.19
CA GLY A 88 2.32 -4.59 5.50
C GLY A 88 3.34 -5.34 6.36
N LYS A 89 4.63 -5.23 6.04
CA LYS A 89 5.72 -5.81 6.83
C LYS A 89 5.75 -5.26 8.26
N MET A 90 5.60 -3.94 8.43
CA MET A 90 5.58 -3.31 9.74
C MET A 90 4.34 -3.65 10.57
N LEU A 91 3.18 -3.85 9.91
CA LEU A 91 1.95 -4.27 10.55
C LEU A 91 1.88 -5.77 10.81
N GLY A 92 2.73 -6.57 10.16
CA GLY A 92 2.71 -8.02 10.21
C GLY A 92 1.58 -8.65 9.39
N ILE A 93 1.16 -8.02 8.29
CA ILE A 93 0.09 -8.48 7.39
C ILE A 93 0.60 -8.65 5.94
N GLN A 94 -0.10 -9.45 5.15
CA GLN A 94 0.25 -9.66 3.74
C GLN A 94 -0.25 -8.51 2.83
N PRO A 95 0.45 -8.19 1.72
CA PRO A 95 0.04 -7.14 0.78
C PRO A 95 -1.39 -7.28 0.23
N ARG A 96 -1.89 -8.51 0.05
CA ARG A 96 -3.29 -8.78 -0.36
C ARG A 96 -4.36 -8.24 0.59
N SER A 97 -3.97 -7.85 1.81
CA SER A 97 -4.88 -7.25 2.80
C SER A 97 -5.22 -5.80 2.47
N PHE A 98 -4.46 -5.19 1.54
CA PHE A 98 -4.70 -3.84 1.04
C PHE A 98 -5.52 -3.87 -0.25
N GLY A 99 -6.45 -2.93 -0.37
CA GLY A 99 -7.19 -2.64 -1.60
C GLY A 99 -6.95 -1.20 -2.04
N PHE A 100 -6.77 -0.96 -3.34
CA PHE A 100 -6.60 0.36 -3.93
C PHE A 100 -7.16 0.40 -5.35
N ALA A 101 -7.54 1.58 -5.84
CA ALA A 101 -8.25 1.70 -7.13
C ALA A 101 -7.32 1.70 -8.36
N GLY A 102 -6.05 2.01 -8.18
CA GLY A 102 -5.04 1.96 -9.24
C GLY A 102 -3.68 2.38 -8.70
N THR A 103 -2.62 2.04 -9.43
CA THR A 103 -1.26 2.50 -9.12
C THR A 103 -1.10 3.97 -9.48
N LYS A 104 -0.07 4.61 -8.89
CA LYS A 104 0.34 5.99 -9.18
C LYS A 104 1.82 6.00 -9.50
N ASP A 105 2.26 6.93 -10.33
CA ASP A 105 3.63 6.99 -10.83
C ASP A 105 4.67 6.95 -9.72
N LYS A 106 5.72 6.15 -9.91
CA LYS A 106 6.82 6.04 -8.95
C LYS A 106 7.51 7.39 -8.78
N ARG A 107 7.94 8.01 -9.88
CA ARG A 107 8.65 9.29 -9.90
C ARG A 107 7.68 10.47 -9.77
N SER A 108 7.00 10.54 -8.64
CA SER A 108 6.06 11.61 -8.32
C SER A 108 5.92 11.79 -6.80
N VAL A 109 5.29 12.90 -6.41
CA VAL A 109 4.58 13.00 -5.14
C VAL A 109 3.12 12.68 -5.44
N SER A 110 2.59 11.64 -4.81
CA SER A 110 1.24 11.16 -5.10
C SER A 110 0.48 10.79 -3.85
N THR A 111 -0.81 11.08 -3.85
CA THR A 111 -1.75 10.70 -2.80
C THR A 111 -2.86 9.84 -3.40
N GLN A 112 -3.20 8.73 -2.75
CA GLN A 112 -4.29 7.86 -3.18
C GLN A 112 -5.04 7.26 -1.99
N ARG A 113 -6.31 6.92 -2.21
CA ARG A 113 -7.08 6.14 -1.22
C ARG A 113 -6.63 4.68 -1.23
N VAL A 114 -6.54 4.12 -0.03
CA VAL A 114 -6.23 2.72 0.22
C VAL A 114 -7.20 2.21 1.30
N THR A 115 -7.54 0.94 1.23
CA THR A 115 -8.25 0.22 2.29
C THR A 115 -7.38 -0.89 2.81
N VAL A 116 -7.48 -1.21 4.10
CA VAL A 116 -6.82 -2.36 4.70
C VAL A 116 -7.80 -3.13 5.59
N PHE A 117 -7.81 -4.45 5.47
CA PHE A 117 -8.73 -5.29 6.23
C PHE A 117 -8.37 -5.32 7.72
N LYS A 118 -9.36 -5.00 8.57
CA LYS A 118 -9.35 -5.11 10.03
C LYS A 118 -8.08 -4.54 10.70
N GLN A 119 -7.72 -3.30 10.39
CA GLN A 119 -6.65 -2.58 11.09
C GLN A 119 -7.19 -1.35 11.81
N HIS A 120 -6.60 -1.04 12.97
CA HIS A 120 -6.92 0.18 13.69
C HIS A 120 -6.11 1.37 13.16
N ALA A 121 -6.76 2.52 13.06
CA ALA A 121 -6.14 3.78 12.63
C ALA A 121 -4.87 4.11 13.42
N SER A 122 -4.88 3.91 14.74
CA SER A 122 -3.74 4.17 15.63
C SER A 122 -2.48 3.37 15.25
N ARG A 123 -2.63 2.09 14.84
CA ARG A 123 -1.48 1.28 14.38
C ARG A 123 -0.85 1.85 13.13
N LEU A 124 -1.65 2.33 12.18
CA LEU A 124 -1.14 2.92 10.95
C LEU A 124 -0.54 4.29 11.21
N ALA A 125 -1.20 5.14 12.00
CA ALA A 125 -0.72 6.47 12.36
C ALA A 125 0.66 6.42 13.02
N ALA A 126 0.88 5.47 13.94
CA ALA A 126 2.16 5.27 14.62
C ALA A 126 3.32 4.89 13.67
N LEU A 127 3.04 4.43 12.45
CA LEU A 127 4.10 4.13 11.48
C LEU A 127 4.69 5.39 10.85
N ASN A 128 3.97 6.52 10.86
CA ASN A 128 4.40 7.75 10.18
C ASN A 128 5.77 8.26 10.66
N GLU A 129 6.14 8.02 11.92
CA GLU A 129 7.43 8.40 12.49
C GLU A 129 8.61 7.63 11.88
N ARG A 130 8.34 6.40 11.40
CA ARG A 130 9.36 5.47 10.88
C ARG A 130 9.34 5.38 9.35
N LEU A 131 8.31 5.89 8.71
CA LEU A 131 8.12 5.88 7.27
C LEU A 131 8.79 7.11 6.62
N ILE A 132 9.78 6.85 5.76
CA ILE A 132 10.48 7.89 4.99
C ILE A 132 9.81 8.00 3.62
N GLY A 133 9.42 9.21 3.20
CA GLY A 133 8.75 9.47 1.92
C GLY A 133 7.42 8.70 1.73
N ILE A 134 6.80 8.26 2.84
CA ILE A 134 5.46 7.68 2.89
C ILE A 134 4.76 8.29 4.10
N LYS A 135 3.50 8.68 3.96
CA LYS A 135 2.64 9.06 5.08
C LYS A 135 1.25 8.44 4.91
N VAL A 136 0.60 8.12 6.02
CA VAL A 136 -0.77 7.61 6.06
C VAL A 136 -1.62 8.48 6.98
N GLY A 137 -2.84 8.78 6.56
CA GLY A 137 -3.73 9.68 7.29
C GLY A 137 -5.17 9.63 6.78
N ASP A 138 -6.00 10.54 7.29
CA ASP A 138 -7.43 10.66 6.94
C ASP A 138 -8.16 9.30 7.02
N PHE A 139 -8.19 8.78 8.24
CA PHE A 139 -8.67 7.44 8.54
C PHE A 139 -10.19 7.39 8.65
N CYS A 140 -10.82 6.40 8.03
CA CYS A 140 -12.26 6.18 8.09
C CYS A 140 -12.55 4.67 8.03
N TYR A 141 -13.36 4.14 8.92
CA TYR A 141 -13.82 2.75 8.82
C TYR A 141 -14.90 2.62 7.76
N ALA A 142 -14.81 1.57 6.96
CA ALA A 142 -15.70 1.28 5.84
C ALA A 142 -16.10 -0.20 5.83
N ASN A 143 -17.28 -0.48 5.30
CA ASN A 143 -17.79 -1.85 5.19
C ASN A 143 -17.16 -2.63 4.02
N GLU A 144 -16.72 -1.91 3.00
CA GLU A 144 -16.18 -2.47 1.76
C GLU A 144 -14.73 -2.03 1.53
N GLY A 145 -13.97 -2.92 0.90
CA GLY A 145 -12.61 -2.65 0.43
C GLY A 145 -12.64 -1.95 -0.93
N LEU A 146 -11.56 -1.23 -1.24
CA LEU A 146 -11.37 -0.56 -2.52
C LEU A 146 -10.81 -1.54 -3.55
N LEU A 147 -11.45 -1.60 -4.72
CA LEU A 147 -11.09 -2.49 -5.84
C LEU A 147 -10.46 -1.70 -6.98
N LEU A 148 -9.65 -2.38 -7.80
CA LEU A 148 -9.07 -1.81 -9.02
C LEU A 148 -10.17 -1.27 -9.94
N GLY A 149 -9.94 -0.07 -10.51
CA GLY A 149 -10.90 0.62 -11.37
C GLY A 149 -11.92 1.51 -10.64
N GLN A 150 -12.01 1.47 -9.30
CA GLN A 150 -12.93 2.32 -8.52
C GLN A 150 -12.41 3.75 -8.30
N LEU A 151 -11.90 4.38 -9.37
CA LEU A 151 -11.58 5.81 -9.41
C LEU A 151 -12.12 6.42 -10.71
N LEU A 152 -12.54 7.69 -10.65
CA LEU A 152 -12.94 8.43 -11.84
C LEU A 152 -11.74 8.97 -12.62
N GLY A 153 -10.64 9.27 -11.93
CA GLY A 153 -9.46 9.86 -12.55
C GLY A 153 -8.44 10.34 -11.53
N ASN A 154 -7.44 11.07 -12.01
CA ASN A 154 -6.38 11.65 -11.19
C ASN A 154 -6.31 13.16 -11.45
N ARG A 155 -6.07 13.94 -10.39
CA ARG A 155 -5.75 15.37 -10.52
C ARG A 155 -4.23 15.51 -10.55
N PHE A 156 -3.71 16.16 -11.58
CA PHE A 156 -2.29 16.42 -11.74
C PHE A 156 -1.97 17.88 -11.47
N THR A 157 -0.84 18.12 -10.81
CA THR A 157 -0.15 19.41 -10.79
C THR A 157 1.22 19.14 -11.39
N ILE A 158 1.52 19.75 -12.55
CA ILE A 158 2.74 19.49 -13.31
C ILE A 158 3.52 20.79 -13.42
N THR A 159 4.83 20.73 -13.13
CA THR A 159 5.75 21.85 -13.34
C THR A 159 6.68 21.49 -14.51
N LEU A 160 6.53 22.21 -15.62
CA LEU A 160 7.45 22.12 -16.75
C LEU A 160 8.67 23.00 -16.48
N ARG A 161 9.87 22.49 -16.75
CA ARG A 161 11.15 23.21 -16.56
C ARG A 161 11.90 23.25 -17.89
N GLY A 162 12.64 24.33 -18.14
CA GLY A 162 13.39 24.49 -19.39
C GLY A 162 12.51 24.67 -20.62
N VAL A 163 11.36 25.34 -20.47
CA VAL A 163 10.45 25.60 -21.59
C VAL A 163 11.09 26.64 -22.52
N VAL A 164 11.28 26.28 -23.78
CA VAL A 164 11.70 27.19 -24.85
C VAL A 164 10.45 27.57 -25.65
N SER A 165 10.20 28.87 -25.77
CA SER A 165 9.04 29.42 -26.48
C SER A 165 9.40 30.80 -27.03
N ASP A 166 8.80 31.16 -28.16
CA ASP A 166 8.98 32.47 -28.79
C ASP A 166 8.40 33.61 -27.92
N SER A 167 7.35 33.33 -27.14
CA SER A 167 6.73 34.28 -26.22
C SER A 167 5.93 33.59 -25.10
N GLU A 168 5.56 34.35 -24.06
CA GLU A 168 4.66 33.89 -23.01
C GLU A 168 3.22 33.65 -23.53
N ASP A 169 2.79 34.44 -24.51
CA ASP A 169 1.46 34.32 -25.10
C ASP A 169 1.29 32.99 -25.86
N THR A 170 2.33 32.47 -26.48
CA THR A 170 2.32 31.13 -27.09
C THR A 170 2.08 30.03 -26.04
N ILE A 171 2.70 30.16 -24.87
CA ILE A 171 2.53 29.21 -23.75
C ILE A 171 1.09 29.30 -23.23
N ARG A 172 0.58 30.52 -23.02
CA ARG A 172 -0.78 30.75 -22.54
C ARG A 172 -1.82 30.22 -23.52
N GLY A 173 -1.68 30.55 -24.81
CA GLY A 173 -2.56 30.06 -25.88
C GLY A 173 -2.56 28.54 -25.98
N SER A 174 -1.42 27.89 -25.81
CA SER A 174 -1.31 26.42 -25.78
C SER A 174 -2.04 25.81 -24.58
N ALA A 175 -1.86 26.38 -23.38
CA ALA A 175 -2.53 25.91 -22.17
C ALA A 175 -4.06 26.10 -22.24
N ASP A 176 -4.51 27.23 -22.77
CA ASP A 176 -5.93 27.52 -22.98
C ASP A 176 -6.56 26.57 -24.00
N SER A 177 -5.84 26.29 -25.09
CA SER A 177 -6.31 25.33 -26.10
C SER A 177 -6.43 23.92 -25.52
N LEU A 178 -5.44 23.47 -24.73
CA LEU A 178 -5.48 22.19 -24.02
C LEU A 178 -6.68 22.11 -23.05
N GLY A 179 -6.99 23.20 -22.36
CA GLY A 179 -8.15 23.26 -21.45
C GLY A 179 -9.49 23.22 -22.19
N LYS A 180 -9.60 23.88 -23.35
CA LYS A 180 -10.85 23.96 -24.14
C LYS A 180 -11.12 22.72 -24.97
N HIS A 181 -10.09 22.20 -25.63
CA HIS A 181 -10.22 21.12 -26.62
C HIS A 181 -9.72 19.77 -26.11
N GLY A 182 -9.00 19.74 -24.99
CA GLY A 182 -8.37 18.52 -24.48
C GLY A 182 -7.15 18.11 -25.32
N PHE A 183 -6.89 16.81 -25.34
CA PHE A 183 -5.78 16.20 -26.05
C PHE A 183 -6.18 14.81 -26.59
N ILE A 184 -5.39 14.28 -27.53
CA ILE A 184 -5.65 12.96 -28.09
C ILE A 184 -5.29 11.88 -27.05
N ASN A 185 -6.25 11.01 -26.74
CA ASN A 185 -6.11 9.98 -25.70
C ASN A 185 -5.27 8.78 -26.16
N TYR A 186 -3.98 8.98 -26.37
CA TYR A 186 -3.04 7.93 -26.73
C TYR A 186 -2.58 7.10 -25.53
N PHE A 187 -2.20 5.85 -25.79
CA PHE A 187 -1.36 5.10 -24.86
C PHE A 187 0.05 5.70 -24.86
N GLY A 188 0.50 6.21 -23.71
CA GLY A 188 1.86 6.75 -23.55
C GLY A 188 2.94 5.67 -23.62
N LEU A 189 4.19 6.08 -23.86
CA LEU A 189 5.35 5.18 -24.04
C LEU A 189 5.55 4.17 -22.90
N GLN A 190 5.22 4.55 -21.66
CA GLN A 190 5.27 3.65 -20.50
C GLN A 190 4.45 2.36 -20.70
N ARG A 191 3.39 2.39 -21.52
CA ARG A 191 2.58 1.21 -21.87
C ARG A 191 3.29 0.22 -22.76
N PHE A 192 4.30 0.69 -23.51
CA PHE A 192 5.10 -0.13 -24.40
C PHE A 192 6.38 -0.66 -23.74
N GLY A 193 6.64 -0.26 -22.49
CA GLY A 193 7.86 -0.57 -21.76
C GLY A 193 8.97 0.43 -22.05
N SER A 194 9.91 0.56 -21.12
CA SER A 194 11.12 1.40 -21.28
C SER A 194 12.33 0.61 -21.78
N GLY A 195 12.16 -0.70 -22.01
CA GLY A 195 13.24 -1.58 -22.49
C GLY A 195 13.40 -1.53 -24.00
N SER A 196 14.46 -2.15 -24.49
CA SER A 196 14.80 -2.25 -25.92
C SER A 196 13.78 -3.07 -26.73
N VAL A 197 12.97 -3.89 -26.06
CA VAL A 197 11.94 -4.72 -26.68
C VAL A 197 10.55 -4.14 -26.41
N PRO A 198 9.85 -3.60 -27.43
CA PRO A 198 8.51 -3.08 -27.27
C PRO A 198 7.51 -4.20 -26.94
N THR A 199 6.78 -4.04 -25.84
CA THR A 199 5.83 -5.05 -25.34
C THR A 199 4.71 -5.38 -26.34
N HIS A 200 4.32 -4.44 -27.20
CA HIS A 200 3.28 -4.67 -28.21
C HIS A 200 3.70 -5.69 -29.26
N LEU A 201 4.99 -5.75 -29.63
CA LEU A 201 5.50 -6.72 -30.57
C LEU A 201 5.51 -8.14 -29.96
N ILE A 202 5.88 -8.26 -28.67
CA ILE A 202 5.74 -9.52 -27.92
C ILE A 202 4.27 -9.97 -27.95
N GLY A 203 3.34 -9.06 -27.67
CA GLY A 203 1.91 -9.32 -27.72
C GLY A 203 1.45 -9.83 -29.08
N ALA A 204 1.91 -9.21 -30.17
CA ALA A 204 1.57 -9.65 -31.54
C ALA A 204 2.10 -11.05 -31.88
N ILE A 205 3.30 -11.41 -31.41
CA ILE A 205 3.87 -12.76 -31.59
C ILE A 205 3.07 -13.80 -30.79
N LEU A 206 2.69 -13.48 -29.54
CA LEU A 206 1.86 -14.35 -28.71
C LEU A 206 0.50 -14.61 -29.35
N LEU A 207 -0.15 -13.58 -29.90
CA LEU A 207 -1.45 -13.72 -30.59
C LEU A 207 -1.37 -14.57 -31.87
N ARG A 208 -0.20 -14.64 -32.51
CA ARG A 208 0.04 -15.50 -33.67
C ARG A 208 0.38 -16.95 -33.29
N GLY A 209 0.50 -17.27 -32.01
CA GLY A 209 0.88 -18.61 -31.54
C GLY A 209 2.37 -18.94 -31.74
N GLU A 210 3.21 -17.94 -32.01
CA GLU A 210 4.63 -18.10 -32.25
C GLU A 210 5.43 -18.15 -30.93
N TRP A 211 5.15 -19.16 -30.09
CA TRP A 211 5.64 -19.25 -28.71
C TRP A 211 7.15 -19.17 -28.55
N LYS A 212 7.90 -19.84 -29.44
CA LYS A 212 9.38 -19.84 -29.41
C LYS A 212 9.94 -18.43 -29.62
N ALA A 213 9.40 -17.70 -30.59
CA ALA A 213 9.81 -16.33 -30.86
C ALA A 213 9.47 -15.40 -29.69
N ALA A 214 8.31 -15.58 -29.06
CA ALA A 214 7.93 -14.79 -27.89
C ALA A 214 8.87 -15.03 -26.69
N ILE A 215 9.24 -16.29 -26.44
CA ILE A 215 10.18 -16.66 -25.37
C ILE A 215 11.55 -16.03 -25.63
N ASN A 216 12.10 -16.19 -26.84
CA ASN A 216 13.38 -15.60 -27.21
C ASN A 216 13.36 -14.08 -27.02
N MET A 217 12.30 -13.42 -27.47
CA MET A 217 12.16 -11.98 -27.35
C MET A 217 12.08 -11.49 -25.88
N ILE A 218 11.57 -12.32 -24.96
CA ILE A 218 11.51 -12.02 -23.53
C ILE A 218 12.86 -12.28 -22.84
N LEU A 219 13.56 -13.35 -23.22
CA LEU A 219 14.71 -13.88 -22.47
C LEU A 219 16.08 -13.59 -23.09
N ASP A 220 16.15 -13.31 -24.39
CA ASP A 220 17.43 -13.09 -25.07
C ASP A 220 18.14 -11.88 -24.44
N PRO A 221 19.44 -12.02 -24.09
CA PRO A 221 20.23 -10.94 -23.51
C PRO A 221 20.23 -9.69 -24.39
N ARG A 222 20.19 -8.51 -23.76
CA ARG A 222 19.99 -7.25 -24.47
C ARG A 222 21.12 -6.28 -24.19
N GLU A 223 21.49 -5.49 -25.19
CA GLU A 223 22.37 -4.35 -25.01
C GLU A 223 21.70 -3.33 -24.05
N GLY A 224 22.38 -3.03 -22.94
CA GLY A 224 21.88 -2.13 -21.90
C GLY A 224 21.27 -2.81 -20.67
N ASP A 225 21.06 -4.13 -20.69
CA ASP A 225 20.74 -4.88 -19.47
C ASP A 225 22.04 -5.05 -18.65
N ILE A 226 22.34 -4.05 -17.80
CA ILE A 226 23.41 -4.17 -16.80
C ILE A 226 22.92 -5.18 -15.75
N LEU A 227 23.66 -6.29 -15.59
CA LEU A 227 23.47 -7.26 -14.50
C LEU A 227 23.60 -6.60 -13.12
#